data_AF-A0A2U3K3H0-F1
#
_entry.id   AF-A0A2U3K3H0-F1
#
_cell.length_a   1.000
_cell.length_b   1.000
_cell.length_c   1.000
_cell.angle_alpha   90.00
_cell.angle_beta   90.00
_cell.angle_gamma   90.00
#
_symmetry.space_group_name_H-M   'P 1'
#
loop_
_entity.id
_entity.type
_entity.pdbx_description
1 polymer ?
#
loop_
_entity_poly.entity_id
_entity_poly.type
_entity_poly.pdbx_seq_one_letter_code
_entity_poly.pdbx_strand_id
1 'polypeptide(L)' 'MQIHLSFNLPEIGAIADIPKLYAAVTAKLREGTITPSETGTLIDLAKAFSTALENVEFEQRISALERNSKK' A
#
# COMPACT_ATOMS: atom_id res chain seq x y z
N MET A 1 18.42 -9.51 -6.76
CA MET A 1 18.42 -8.05 -7.01
C MET A 1 18.17 -7.38 -5.67
N GLN A 2 19.15 -6.63 -5.16
CA GLN A 2 19.06 -5.99 -3.84
C GLN A 2 18.53 -4.57 -4.07
N ILE A 3 17.37 -4.23 -3.49
CA ILE A 3 16.77 -2.89 -3.61
C ILE A 3 17.51 -1.98 -2.63
N HIS A 4 18.10 -0.88 -3.10
CA HIS A 4 18.74 0.11 -2.24
C HIS A 4 17.88 1.37 -2.20
N LEU A 5 16.92 1.40 -1.29
CA LEU A 5 16.05 2.57 -1.07
C LEU A 5 16.78 3.56 -0.16
N SER A 6 17.30 4.64 -0.75
CA SER A 6 17.94 5.74 -0.01
C SER A 6 16.94 6.83 0.45
N PHE A 7 15.63 6.54 0.44
CA PHE A 7 14.58 7.51 0.74
C PHE A 7 13.46 6.89 1.57
N ASN A 8 12.80 7.73 2.37
CA ASN A 8 11.69 7.31 3.21
C ASN A 8 10.42 7.17 2.38
N LEU A 9 9.75 6.03 2.54
CA LEU A 9 8.39 5.82 2.04
C LEU A 9 7.39 6.45 3.04
N PRO A 10 6.24 6.97 2.56
CA PRO A 10 5.19 7.42 3.44
C PRO A 10 4.62 6.26 4.26
N GLU A 11 4.16 6.55 5.46
CA GLU A 11 3.42 5.60 6.29
C GLU A 11 2.09 5.23 5.62
N ILE A 12 1.74 3.94 5.64
CA ILE A 12 0.51 3.39 5.05
C ILE A 12 -0.25 2.64 6.14
N GLY A 13 -1.32 3.27 6.65
CA GLY A 13 -2.18 2.69 7.69
C GLY A 13 -3.54 2.24 7.17
N ALA A 14 -4.01 2.82 6.07
CA ALA A 14 -5.30 2.51 5.46
C ALA A 14 -5.24 2.57 3.93
N ILE A 15 -6.27 2.04 3.27
CA ILE A 15 -6.40 2.08 1.80
C ILE A 15 -6.34 3.50 1.25
N ALA A 16 -6.87 4.47 2.00
CA ALA A 16 -6.84 5.89 1.64
C ALA A 16 -5.41 6.48 1.56
N ASP A 17 -4.40 5.82 2.13
CA ASP A 17 -3.01 6.27 2.06
C ASP A 17 -2.28 5.76 0.81
N ILE A 18 -2.80 4.75 0.13
CA ILE A 18 -2.17 4.15 -1.06
C ILE A 18 -1.90 5.18 -2.16
N PRO A 19 -2.79 6.13 -2.49
CA PRO A 19 -2.49 7.18 -3.47
C PRO A 19 -1.25 8.03 -3.10
N LYS A 20 -0.99 8.25 -1.80
CA LYS A 20 0.19 9.00 -1.33
C LYS A 20 1.48 8.24 -1.63
N LEU A 21 1.47 6.90 -1.48
CA LEU A 21 2.60 6.05 -1.86
C LEU A 21 2.92 6.15 -3.36
N TYR A 22 1.89 6.03 -4.21
CA TYR A 22 2.06 6.17 -5.66
C TYR A 22 2.62 7.54 -6.05
N ALA A 23 2.14 8.61 -5.42
CA ALA A 23 2.65 9.96 -5.65
C ALA A 23 4.13 10.08 -5.26
N ALA A 24 4.52 9.57 -4.09
CA ALA A 24 5.90 9.59 -3.61
C ALA A 24 6.84 8.80 -4.54
N VAL A 25 6.45 7.57 -4.93
CA VAL A 25 7.22 6.73 -5.86
C VAL A 25 7.37 7.42 -7.21
N THR A 26 6.29 7.99 -7.75
CA THR A 26 6.32 8.71 -9.04
C THR A 26 7.23 9.94 -8.99
N ALA A 27 7.23 10.68 -7.88
CA ALA A 27 8.14 11.82 -7.70
C ALA A 27 9.60 11.36 -7.70
N LYS A 28 9.93 10.28 -6.99
CA LYS A 28 11.30 9.72 -6.94
C LYS A 28 11.78 9.16 -8.27
N LEU A 29 10.89 8.57 -9.06
CA LEU A 29 11.21 8.17 -10.42
C LEU A 29 11.54 9.39 -11.30
N ARG A 30 10.76 10.47 -11.19
CA ARG A 30 10.99 11.71 -11.93
C ARG A 30 12.30 12.40 -11.53
N GLU A 31 12.64 12.36 -10.25
CA GLU A 31 13.92 12.85 -9.71
C GLU A 31 15.11 11.98 -10.12
N GLY A 32 14.88 10.82 -10.74
CA GLY A 32 15.94 9.86 -11.07
C GLY A 32 16.57 9.17 -9.85
N THR A 33 15.92 9.26 -8.69
CA THR A 33 16.40 8.63 -7.44
C THR A 33 16.15 7.12 -7.43
N ILE A 34 15.16 6.66 -8.19
CA ILE A 34 14.88 5.24 -8.41
C ILE A 34 14.74 4.94 -9.89
N THR A 35 15.03 3.70 -10.24
CA THR A 35 14.87 3.17 -11.59
C THR A 35 13.41 2.77 -11.86
N PRO A 36 13.02 2.62 -13.14
CA PRO A 36 11.72 2.04 -13.50
C PRO A 36 11.52 0.63 -12.93
N SER A 37 12.58 -0.18 -12.82
CA SER A 37 12.48 -1.53 -12.25
C SER A 37 12.20 -1.48 -10.74
N GLU A 38 12.87 -0.60 -9.99
CA GLU A 38 12.60 -0.41 -8.56
C GLU A 38 11.20 0.16 -8.32
N THR A 39 10.74 1.05 -9.21
CA THR A 39 9.36 1.57 -9.21
C THR A 39 8.37 0.42 -9.33
N GLY A 40 8.59 -0.51 -10.28
CA GLY A 40 7.74 -1.70 -10.44
C GLY A 40 7.67 -2.54 -9.17
N THR A 41 8.81 -2.79 -8.52
CA THR A 41 8.84 -3.55 -7.27
C THR A 41 8.11 -2.85 -6.13
N LEU A 42 8.24 -1.52 -6.00
CA LEU A 42 7.50 -0.74 -4.99
C LEU A 42 5.99 -0.76 -5.23
N ILE A 43 5.57 -0.70 -6.50
CA ILE A 43 4.16 -0.81 -6.88
C ILE A 43 3.61 -2.19 -6.52
N ASP A 44 4.35 -3.26 -6.77
CA ASP A 44 3.91 -4.61 -6.41
C ASP A 44 3.83 -4.81 -4.90
N LEU A 45 4.76 -4.24 -4.15
CA LEU A 45 4.67 -4.17 -2.69
C LEU A 45 3.42 -3.40 -2.22
N ALA A 46 3.15 -2.24 -2.82
CA ALA A 46 1.98 -1.43 -2.52
C ALA A 46 0.66 -2.18 -2.75
N LYS A 47 0.57 -2.95 -3.85
CA LYS A 47 -0.59 -3.81 -4.14
C LYS A 47 -0.80 -4.87 -3.06
N ALA A 48 0.28 -5.54 -2.64
CA ALA A 48 0.19 -6.56 -1.59
C ALA A 48 -0.32 -5.98 -0.25
N PHE A 49 0.16 -4.80 0.14
CA PHE A 49 -0.35 -4.08 1.31
C PHE A 49 -1.82 -3.67 1.16
N SER A 50 -2.20 -3.19 -0.03
CA SER A 50 -3.60 -2.81 -0.31
C SER A 50 -4.53 -4.00 -0.12
N THR A 51 -4.19 -5.17 -0.67
CA THR A 51 -4.98 -6.39 -0.49
C THR A 51 -5.08 -6.82 0.97
N ALA A 52 -3.99 -6.70 1.75
CA ALA A 52 -4.02 -7.03 3.17
C ALA A 52 -4.95 -6.10 3.97
N LEU A 53 -4.90 -4.80 3.68
CA LEU A 53 -5.76 -3.78 4.31
C LEU A 53 -7.24 -3.98 3.93
N GLU A 54 -7.54 -4.24 2.65
CA GLU A 54 -8.89 -4.57 2.18
C GLU A 54 -9.44 -5.79 2.91
N ASN A 55 -8.65 -6.85 3.07
CA ASN A 55 -9.07 -8.06 3.78
C ASN A 55 -9.41 -7.78 5.24
N VAL A 56 -8.62 -6.94 5.93
CA VAL A 56 -8.90 -6.52 7.30
C VAL A 56 -10.20 -5.72 7.38
N GLU A 57 -10.43 -4.77 6.46
CA GLU A 57 -11.67 -4.00 6.41
C GLU A 57 -12.89 -4.89 6.14
N PHE A 58 -12.78 -5.87 5.23
CA PHE A 58 -13.84 -6.82 4.96
C PHE A 58 -14.15 -7.70 6.17
N GLU A 59 -13.12 -8.25 6.84
CA GLU A 59 -13.28 -9.06 8.04
C GLU A 59 -14.01 -8.28 9.15
N GLN A 60 -13.62 -7.03 9.38
CA GLN A 60 -14.29 -6.15 10.35
C GLN A 60 -15.77 -5.95 10.02
N ARG A 61 -16.10 -5.73 8.74
CA ARG A 61 -17.48 -5.55 8.27
C ARG A 61 -18.30 -6.82 8.40
N ILE A 62 -17.74 -7.98 8.04
CA ILE A 62 -18.40 -9.29 8.18
C ILE A 62 -18.68 -9.56 9.66
N SER A 63 -17.66 -9.44 10.51
CA SER A 63 -17.79 -9.59 11.96
C SER A 63 -18.87 -8.68 12.56
N ALA A 64 -19.02 -7.45 12.06
CA ALA A 64 -20.08 -6.54 12.51
C ALA A 64 -21.48 -7.02 12.09
N LEU A 65 -21.63 -7.48 10.85
CA LEU A 65 -22.90 -8.05 10.34
C LEU A 65 -23.30 -9.31 11.11
N GLU A 66 -22.35 -10.21 11.39
CA GLU A 66 -22.61 -11.43 12.16
C GLU A 66 -23.06 -11.14 13.59
N ARG A 67 -22.47 -10.12 14.24
CA ARG A 67 -22.92 -9.67 15.57
C ARG A 67 -24.34 -9.10 15.54
N ASN A 68 -24.69 -8.36 14.48
CA ASN A 68 -26.01 -7.76 14.34
C ASN A 68 -27.08 -8.79 13.97
N SER A 69 -26.73 -9.85 13.25
CA SER A 69 -27.65 -10.93 12.87
C SER A 69 -27.98 -11.89 14.02
N LYS A 70 -27.19 -11.90 15.10
CA LYS A 70 -27.39 -12.76 16.28
C LYS A 70 -28.22 -12.10 17.39
N LYS A 71 -28.67 -10.86 17.18
CA LYS A 71 -29.62 -10.15 18.05
C LYS A 71 -31.02 -10.19 17.44
#